data_AF-A0A845D826-F1
#
_entry.id   AF-A0A845D826-F1
#
_cell.length_a   1.000
_cell.length_b   1.000
_cell.length_c   1.000
_cell.angle_alpha   90.00
_cell.angle_beta   90.00
_cell.angle_gamma   90.00
#
_symmetry.space_group_name_H-M   'P 1'
#
loop_
_entity.id
_entity.type
_entity.pdbx_description
1 polymer ?
#
loop_
_entity_poly.entity_id
_entity_poly.type
_entity_poly.pdbx_seq_one_letter_code
_entity_poly.pdbx_strand_id
1 'polypeptide(L)'
;MFFMLWVKRFFFSQHRLIRFTPLVSILSLILASSSLVLAMSVYSGYETTVKEAIVNMTGHLVITGRKITTQQDIIDKIKEDLEPTLSYSPFLSLKSLLVYKGQLSGVLLDGIASNESQHRGGLKSRLIKGTFDLKDEKAALIGRGVAKKFNLNPGDDFHIVLPKMSPDGSFQNKHQQLYVEGILDMGFHGFNSRYILINIKTARSLIH
;
A
#
# COMPACT_ATOMS: atom_id res chain seq x y z
N MET A 1 -33.33 12.05 -75.82
CA MET A 1 -31.96 11.49 -75.84
C MET A 1 -31.00 12.18 -74.85
N PHE A 2 -31.07 13.51 -74.66
CA PHE A 2 -30.21 14.26 -73.74
C PHE A 2 -30.38 13.93 -72.23
N PHE A 3 -31.61 13.65 -71.78
CA PHE A 3 -31.91 13.34 -70.38
C PHE A 3 -31.20 12.06 -69.87
N MET A 4 -31.14 11.03 -70.73
CA MET A 4 -30.53 9.74 -70.40
C MET A 4 -29.00 9.80 -70.35
N LEU A 5 -28.39 10.71 -71.12
CA LEU A 5 -26.95 11.01 -71.07
C LEU A 5 -26.58 11.79 -69.80
N TRP A 6 -27.46 12.68 -69.32
CA TRP A 6 -27.22 13.44 -68.09
C TRP A 6 -27.29 12.55 -66.83
N VAL A 7 -28.27 11.64 -66.76
CA VAL A 7 -28.39 10.67 -65.64
C VAL A 7 -27.20 9.70 -65.60
N LYS A 8 -26.73 9.20 -66.76
CA LYS A 8 -25.54 8.34 -66.83
C LYS A 8 -24.27 9.06 -66.37
N ARG A 9 -24.13 10.35 -66.67
CA ARG A 9 -22.96 11.15 -66.26
C ARG A 9 -22.98 11.53 -64.78
N PHE A 10 -24.17 11.71 -64.19
CA PHE A 10 -24.32 12.02 -62.76
C PHE A 10 -23.93 10.83 -61.86
N PHE A 11 -24.28 9.59 -62.24
CA PHE A 11 -23.98 8.41 -61.43
C PHE A 11 -22.53 7.90 -61.53
N PHE A 12 -21.82 8.20 -62.62
CA PHE A 12 -20.55 7.49 -62.94
C PHE A 12 -19.26 8.25 -62.60
N SER A 13 -19.32 9.37 -61.86
CA SER A 13 -18.16 10.27 -61.67
C SER A 13 -17.59 10.37 -60.24
N GLN A 14 -17.82 9.41 -59.33
CA GLN A 14 -17.32 9.51 -57.94
C GLN A 14 -16.69 8.20 -57.37
N HIS A 15 -16.38 7.20 -58.20
CA HIS A 15 -16.09 5.83 -57.70
C HIS A 15 -14.72 5.61 -56.99
N ARG A 16 -13.82 6.59 -56.90
CA ARG A 16 -12.49 6.39 -56.28
C ARG A 16 -12.35 6.98 -54.87
N LEU A 17 -12.97 8.12 -54.58
CA LEU A 17 -12.90 8.76 -53.26
C LEU A 17 -13.81 8.06 -52.22
N ILE A 18 -14.95 7.51 -52.65
CA ILE A 18 -15.91 6.83 -51.77
C ILE A 18 -15.33 5.54 -51.14
N ARG A 19 -14.29 4.92 -51.74
CA ARG A 19 -13.65 3.71 -51.19
C ARG A 19 -12.67 3.98 -50.04
N PHE A 20 -12.17 5.22 -49.88
CA PHE A 20 -11.14 5.55 -48.89
C PHE A 20 -11.73 5.90 -47.51
N THR A 21 -12.84 6.65 -47.48
CA THR A 21 -13.54 7.05 -46.26
C THR A 21 -13.91 5.88 -45.34
N PRO A 22 -14.57 4.79 -45.80
CA PRO A 22 -14.94 3.70 -44.91
C PRO A 22 -13.72 2.99 -44.30
N LEU A 23 -12.59 2.95 -45.01
CA LEU A 23 -11.35 2.34 -44.51
C LEU A 23 -10.76 3.16 -43.36
N VAL A 24 -10.75 4.49 -43.49
CA VAL A 24 -10.34 5.41 -42.41
C VAL A 24 -11.30 5.37 -41.23
N SER A 25 -12.61 5.29 -41.48
CA SER A 25 -13.62 5.18 -40.41
C SER A 25 -13.42 3.90 -39.58
N ILE A 26 -13.23 2.75 -40.24
CA ILE A 26 -12.95 1.49 -39.55
C ILE A 26 -11.65 1.59 -38.74
N LEU A 27 -10.59 2.17 -39.31
CA LEU A 27 -9.32 2.38 -38.58
C LEU A 27 -9.50 3.27 -37.34
N SER A 28 -10.24 4.37 -37.44
CA SER A 28 -10.51 5.24 -36.29
C SER A 28 -11.34 4.54 -35.21
N LEU A 29 -12.30 3.69 -35.61
CA LEU A 29 -13.12 2.92 -34.68
C LEU A 29 -12.29 1.86 -33.95
N ILE A 30 -11.41 1.16 -34.67
CA ILE A 30 -10.47 0.20 -34.08
C ILE A 30 -9.54 0.93 -33.10
N LEU A 31 -8.97 2.07 -33.49
CA LEU A 31 -8.07 2.83 -32.62
C LEU A 31 -8.79 3.35 -31.37
N ALA A 32 -9.98 3.92 -31.53
CA ALA A 32 -10.78 4.43 -30.42
C ALA A 32 -11.19 3.32 -29.45
N SER A 33 -11.74 2.21 -29.96
CA SER A 33 -12.15 1.08 -29.14
C SER A 33 -10.96 0.37 -28.48
N SER A 34 -9.84 0.19 -29.19
CA SER A 34 -8.62 -0.41 -28.62
C SER A 34 -8.06 0.44 -27.49
N SER A 35 -8.01 1.77 -27.68
CA SER A 35 -7.56 2.69 -26.62
C SER A 35 -8.46 2.62 -25.39
N LEU A 36 -9.78 2.48 -25.56
CA LEU A 36 -10.73 2.36 -24.46
C LEU A 36 -10.55 1.04 -23.70
N VAL A 37 -10.41 -0.08 -24.42
CA VAL A 37 -10.17 -1.40 -23.82
C VAL A 37 -8.83 -1.44 -23.07
N LEU A 38 -7.77 -0.87 -23.66
CA LEU A 38 -6.47 -0.77 -22.99
C LEU A 38 -6.54 0.06 -21.71
N ALA A 39 -7.22 1.20 -21.75
CA ALA A 39 -7.41 2.05 -20.56
C ALA A 39 -8.16 1.29 -19.45
N MET A 40 -9.25 0.59 -19.81
CA MET A 40 -10.01 -0.21 -18.85
C MET A 40 -9.20 -1.39 -18.29
N SER A 41 -8.40 -2.05 -19.12
CA SER A 41 -7.51 -3.14 -18.69
C SER A 41 -6.48 -2.66 -17.67
N VAL A 42 -5.83 -1.53 -17.93
CA VAL A 42 -4.88 -0.93 -16.98
C VAL A 42 -5.56 -0.50 -15.69
N TYR A 43 -6.74 0.13 -15.78
CA TYR A 43 -7.50 0.56 -14.61
C TYR A 43 -7.93 -0.63 -13.74
N SER A 44 -8.47 -1.67 -14.35
CA SER A 44 -8.92 -2.88 -13.65
C SER A 44 -7.75 -3.63 -12.98
N GLY A 45 -6.62 -3.76 -13.67
CA GLY A 45 -5.41 -4.36 -13.09
C GLY A 45 -4.84 -3.54 -11.94
N TYR A 46 -4.86 -2.20 -12.06
CA TYR A 46 -4.43 -1.31 -10.98
C TYR A 46 -5.37 -1.39 -9.77
N GLU A 47 -6.68 -1.34 -9.98
CA GLU A 47 -7.69 -1.40 -8.92
C GLU A 47 -7.56 -2.67 -8.08
N THR A 48 -7.48 -3.83 -8.74
CA THR A 48 -7.32 -5.13 -8.08
C THR A 48 -6.03 -5.19 -7.27
N THR A 49 -4.91 -4.80 -7.88
CA THR A 49 -3.60 -4.81 -7.23
C THR A 49 -3.57 -3.89 -6.00
N VAL A 50 -4.11 -2.68 -6.11
CA VAL A 50 -4.14 -1.71 -5.01
C VAL A 50 -5.09 -2.16 -3.91
N LYS A 51 -6.28 -2.63 -4.27
CA LYS A 51 -7.28 -3.13 -3.31
C LYS A 51 -6.74 -4.31 -2.52
N GLU A 52 -6.14 -5.29 -3.19
CA GLU A 52 -5.52 -6.44 -2.54
C GLU A 52 -4.35 -6.01 -1.66
N ALA A 53 -3.50 -5.08 -2.10
CA ALA A 53 -2.40 -4.60 -1.29
C ALA A 53 -2.88 -3.88 -0.01
N ILE A 54 -3.95 -3.09 -0.10
CA ILE A 54 -4.56 -2.43 1.06
C ILE A 54 -5.15 -3.48 2.00
N VAL A 55 -5.99 -4.39 1.51
CA VAL A 55 -6.66 -5.41 2.34
C VAL A 55 -5.66 -6.37 2.99
N ASN A 56 -4.60 -6.76 2.27
CA ASN A 56 -3.55 -7.61 2.82
C ASN A 56 -2.75 -6.93 3.93
N MET A 57 -2.63 -5.60 3.90
CA MET A 57 -1.88 -4.84 4.91
C MET A 57 -2.75 -4.46 6.12
N THR A 58 -3.99 -4.00 5.91
CA THR A 58 -4.86 -3.55 7.00
C THR A 58 -5.74 -4.66 7.58
N GLY A 59 -5.97 -5.73 6.83
CA GLY A 59 -7.00 -6.72 7.12
C GLY A 59 -8.39 -6.29 6.61
N HIS A 60 -9.31 -7.26 6.59
CA HIS A 60 -10.68 -7.07 6.09
C HIS A 60 -11.54 -6.20 7.02
N LEU A 61 -11.28 -6.26 8.33
CA LEU A 61 -11.98 -5.50 9.36
C LEU A 61 -10.94 -4.91 10.31
N VAL A 62 -11.02 -3.60 10.53
CA VAL A 62 -10.13 -2.87 11.44
C VAL A 62 -10.99 -2.21 12.52
N ILE A 63 -10.72 -2.56 13.77
CA ILE A 63 -11.41 -1.98 14.92
C ILE A 63 -10.40 -1.08 15.64
N THR A 64 -10.66 0.22 15.63
CA THR A 64 -9.80 1.23 16.28
C THR A 64 -10.55 1.96 17.39
N GLY A 65 -9.90 2.21 18.52
CA GLY A 65 -10.44 2.99 19.63
C GLY A 65 -9.34 3.75 20.39
N ARG A 66 -9.66 4.92 20.95
CA ARG A 66 -8.69 5.78 21.67
C ARG A 66 -8.20 5.18 22.99
N LYS A 67 -9.00 4.34 23.64
CA LYS A 67 -8.66 3.58 24.86
C LYS A 67 -9.33 2.21 24.76
N ILE A 68 -8.64 1.25 24.16
CA ILE A 68 -9.05 -0.15 24.19
C ILE A 68 -8.48 -0.74 25.47
N THR A 69 -9.17 -0.52 26.60
CA THR A 69 -8.75 -1.02 27.92
C THR A 69 -8.94 -2.54 28.02
N THR A 70 -9.91 -3.09 27.28
CA THR A 70 -10.23 -4.52 27.32
C THR A 70 -10.24 -5.10 25.91
N GLN A 71 -9.04 -5.29 25.38
CA GLN A 71 -8.82 -5.88 24.06
C GLN A 71 -9.31 -7.33 24.01
N GLN A 72 -9.14 -8.09 25.11
CA GLN A 72 -9.58 -9.48 25.23
C GLN A 72 -11.10 -9.60 25.15
N ASP A 73 -11.87 -8.84 25.94
CA ASP A 73 -13.34 -8.91 25.93
C ASP A 73 -13.96 -8.61 24.56
N ILE A 74 -13.36 -7.68 23.80
CA ILE A 74 -13.81 -7.37 22.44
C ILE A 74 -13.51 -8.54 21.50
N ILE A 75 -12.31 -9.13 21.60
CA ILE A 75 -11.94 -10.30 20.80
C ILE A 75 -12.85 -11.48 21.14
N ASP A 76 -13.18 -11.70 22.41
CA ASP A 76 -13.98 -12.82 22.86
C ASP A 76 -15.45 -12.67 22.43
N LYS A 77 -16.03 -11.46 22.49
CA LYS A 77 -17.35 -11.17 21.90
C LYS A 77 -17.38 -11.38 20.38
N ILE A 78 -16.33 -10.96 19.68
CA ILE A 78 -16.21 -11.13 18.23
C ILE A 78 -16.11 -12.61 17.85
N LYS A 79 -15.41 -13.42 18.64
CA LYS A 79 -15.31 -14.87 18.43
C LYS A 79 -16.63 -15.61 18.70
N GLU A 80 -17.49 -15.04 19.55
CA GLU A 80 -18.80 -15.61 19.86
C GLU A 80 -19.81 -15.39 18.73
N ASP A 81 -19.78 -14.21 18.10
CA ASP A 81 -20.70 -13.82 17.02
C ASP A 81 -20.21 -14.16 15.59
N LEU A 82 -18.91 -14.36 15.37
CA LEU A 82 -18.32 -14.63 14.05
C LEU A 82 -17.59 -15.98 14.01
N GLU A 83 -17.61 -16.62 12.84
CA GLU A 83 -17.03 -17.95 12.64
C GLU A 83 -15.61 -18.12 13.25
N PRO A 84 -15.30 -19.29 13.84
CA PRO A 84 -14.06 -19.54 14.59
C PRO A 84 -12.76 -19.49 13.76
N THR A 85 -12.82 -19.27 12.45
CA THR A 85 -11.67 -19.29 11.52
C THR A 85 -10.99 -17.91 11.34
N LEU A 86 -11.43 -16.86 12.07
CA LEU A 86 -10.87 -15.51 11.94
C LEU A 86 -9.61 -15.28 12.81
N SER A 87 -8.42 -15.21 12.20
CA SER A 87 -7.13 -14.99 12.88
C SER A 87 -6.89 -13.57 13.41
N TYR A 88 -7.34 -13.16 14.58
CA TYR A 88 -7.13 -11.80 15.11
C TYR A 88 -5.64 -11.43 15.32
N SER A 89 -5.30 -10.14 15.13
CA SER A 89 -3.97 -9.60 15.36
C SER A 89 -4.06 -8.19 15.95
N PRO A 90 -3.53 -7.95 17.17
CA PRO A 90 -3.46 -6.61 17.70
C PRO A 90 -2.37 -5.81 17.02
N PHE A 91 -2.66 -4.54 16.72
CA PHE A 91 -1.69 -3.61 16.16
C PHE A 91 -1.73 -2.28 16.90
N LEU A 92 -0.63 -1.54 16.86
CA LEU A 92 -0.51 -0.22 17.45
C LEU A 92 0.25 0.72 16.51
N SER A 93 -0.48 1.62 15.85
CA SER A 93 0.11 2.53 14.87
C SER A 93 0.47 3.89 15.48
N LEU A 94 1.70 4.34 15.25
CA LEU A 94 2.28 5.57 15.77
C LEU A 94 2.92 6.41 14.67
N LYS A 95 2.66 7.71 14.70
CA LYS A 95 3.32 8.69 13.82
C LYS A 95 4.65 9.08 14.46
N SER A 96 5.73 8.94 13.70
CA SER A 96 7.08 9.22 14.20
C SER A 96 7.98 9.77 13.11
N LEU A 97 9.18 10.18 13.50
CA LEU A 97 10.22 10.70 12.61
C LEU A 97 11.41 9.76 12.68
N LEU A 98 11.85 9.24 11.54
CA LEU A 98 13.12 8.52 11.43
C LEU A 98 14.25 9.53 11.25
N VAL A 99 15.29 9.36 12.05
CA VAL A 99 16.53 10.14 12.00
C VAL A 99 17.70 9.18 11.77
N TYR A 100 18.40 9.39 10.65
CA TYR A 100 19.59 8.61 10.32
C TYR A 100 20.57 9.48 9.54
N LYS A 101 21.84 9.56 9.99
CA LYS A 101 22.93 10.33 9.36
C LYS A 101 22.53 11.77 8.95
N GLY A 102 21.82 12.48 9.82
CA GLY A 102 21.38 13.86 9.58
C GLY A 102 20.18 14.01 8.63
N GLN A 103 19.64 12.92 8.07
CA GLN A 103 18.40 12.92 7.32
C GLN A 103 17.21 12.65 8.25
N LEU A 104 16.08 13.29 7.96
CA LEU A 104 14.85 13.16 8.74
C LEU A 104 13.66 12.91 7.80
N SER A 105 12.80 11.94 8.13
CA SER A 105 11.56 11.69 7.40
C SER A 105 10.45 11.24 8.34
N GLY A 106 9.23 11.71 8.10
CA GLY A 106 8.04 11.14 8.74
C GLY A 106 7.82 9.70 8.31
N VAL A 107 7.60 8.84 9.30
CA VAL A 107 7.33 7.41 9.16
C VAL A 107 6.21 6.97 10.11
N LEU A 108 5.53 5.89 9.77
CA LEU A 108 4.54 5.22 10.58
C LEU A 108 5.21 4.00 11.22
N LEU A 109 5.29 4.01 12.55
CA LEU A 109 5.68 2.85 13.34
C LEU A 109 4.43 2.02 13.60
N ASP A 110 4.43 0.77 13.16
CA ASP A 110 3.36 -0.18 13.45
C ASP A 110 3.87 -1.26 14.40
N GLY A 111 3.30 -1.27 15.61
CA GLY A 111 3.58 -2.26 16.62
C GLY A 111 2.78 -3.53 16.37
N ILE A 112 3.46 -4.62 16.04
CA ILE A 112 2.86 -5.92 15.74
C ILE A 112 3.28 -6.97 16.78
N ALA A 113 2.46 -8.00 16.97
CA ALA A 113 2.80 -9.10 17.87
C ALA A 113 4.05 -9.84 17.35
N SER A 114 4.95 -10.29 18.23
CA SER A 114 6.15 -11.03 17.81
C SER A 114 5.86 -12.41 17.19
N ASN A 115 4.64 -12.93 17.35
CA ASN A 115 4.34 -14.31 16.97
C ASN A 115 3.85 -14.40 15.52
N GLU A 116 4.53 -15.20 14.71
CA GLU A 116 4.33 -15.29 13.26
C GLU A 116 2.89 -15.69 12.87
N SER A 117 2.26 -16.58 13.64
CA SER A 117 0.93 -17.13 13.37
C SER A 117 -0.20 -16.11 13.40
N GLN A 118 0.05 -14.92 13.98
CA GLN A 118 -0.93 -13.84 14.09
C GLN A 118 -0.82 -12.81 12.95
N HIS A 119 0.13 -12.97 12.02
CA HIS A 119 0.25 -12.03 10.91
C HIS A 119 -0.63 -12.45 9.75
N ARG A 120 -1.64 -11.62 9.46
CA ARG A 120 -2.42 -11.74 8.22
C ARG A 120 -1.60 -11.15 7.06
N GLY A 121 -1.69 -11.76 5.87
CA GLY A 121 -1.19 -11.15 4.63
C GLY A 121 0.18 -11.63 4.11
N GLY A 122 0.78 -12.67 4.69
CA GLY A 122 2.01 -13.27 4.15
C GLY A 122 3.22 -12.34 4.13
N LEU A 123 3.29 -11.36 5.03
CA LEU A 123 4.41 -10.40 5.12
C LEU A 123 5.79 -11.08 5.15
N LYS A 124 5.90 -12.24 5.81
CA LYS A 124 7.12 -13.05 5.87
C LYS A 124 7.59 -13.53 4.48
N SER A 125 6.67 -13.92 3.59
CA SER A 125 7.05 -14.38 2.25
C SER A 125 7.54 -13.24 1.34
N ARG A 126 7.36 -11.99 1.79
CA ARG A 126 7.80 -10.79 1.09
C ARG A 126 9.06 -10.16 1.70
N LEU A 127 9.78 -10.92 2.51
CA LEU A 127 11.08 -10.52 3.02
C LEU A 127 12.12 -10.53 1.91
N ILE A 128 12.80 -9.39 1.73
CA ILE A 128 13.80 -9.19 0.68
C ILE A 128 15.20 -9.43 1.22
N LYS A 129 15.49 -8.97 2.44
CA LYS A 129 16.78 -9.10 3.12
C LYS A 129 16.61 -9.21 4.63
N GLY A 130 17.52 -9.89 5.29
CA GLY A 130 17.54 -10.05 6.74
C GLY A 130 16.63 -11.18 7.23
N THR A 131 16.04 -10.99 8.41
CA THR A 131 15.23 -12.00 9.11
C THR A 131 13.89 -11.39 9.54
N PHE A 132 12.83 -12.21 9.56
CA PHE A 132 11.53 -11.81 10.11
C PHE A 132 11.49 -12.23 11.57
N ASP A 133 12.27 -11.58 12.44
CA ASP A 133 12.25 -11.83 13.88
C ASP A 133 12.09 -10.52 14.65
N LEU A 134 11.01 -10.41 15.42
CA LEU A 134 10.73 -9.25 16.27
C LEU A 134 10.72 -9.63 17.75
N LYS A 135 11.41 -10.72 18.13
CA LYS A 135 11.58 -11.10 19.53
C LYS A 135 12.36 -10.06 20.32
N ASP A 136 13.38 -9.46 19.71
CA ASP A 136 14.08 -8.33 20.29
C ASP A 136 13.20 -7.07 20.21
N GLU A 137 13.11 -6.35 21.32
CA GLU A 137 12.34 -5.11 21.41
C GLU A 137 12.96 -3.98 20.59
N LYS A 138 14.25 -4.05 20.27
CA LYS A 138 14.94 -3.06 19.42
C LYS A 138 14.97 -3.42 17.94
N ALA A 139 14.56 -4.64 17.58
CA ALA A 139 14.47 -5.05 16.19
C ALA A 139 13.34 -4.31 15.48
N ALA A 140 13.61 -3.89 14.25
CA ALA A 140 12.64 -3.27 13.37
C ALA A 140 12.70 -3.85 11.97
N LEU A 141 11.53 -4.09 11.39
CA LEU A 141 11.39 -4.47 9.98
C LEU A 141 10.98 -3.24 9.18
N ILE A 142 11.78 -2.87 8.19
CA ILE A 142 11.57 -1.64 7.41
C ILE A 142 11.00 -1.95 6.03
N GLY A 143 10.12 -1.09 5.54
CA GLY A 143 9.71 -1.14 4.14
C GLY A 143 10.87 -0.86 3.19
N ARG A 144 10.90 -1.55 2.04
CA ARG A 144 11.94 -1.37 1.01
C ARG A 144 12.15 0.09 0.60
N GLY A 145 11.09 0.89 0.58
CA GLY A 145 11.16 2.32 0.22
C GLY A 145 11.90 3.14 1.28
N VAL A 146 11.64 2.89 2.57
CA VAL A 146 12.38 3.50 3.69
C VAL A 146 13.85 3.07 3.64
N ALA A 147 14.11 1.77 3.46
CA ALA A 147 15.47 1.24 3.37
C ALA A 147 16.28 1.91 2.25
N LYS A 148 15.69 2.02 1.04
CA LYS A 148 16.32 2.70 -0.09
C LYS A 148 16.54 4.19 0.15
N LYS A 149 15.57 4.87 0.77
CA LYS A 149 15.64 6.32 1.02
C LYS A 149 16.79 6.69 1.95
N PHE A 150 16.98 5.91 3.01
CA PHE A 150 18.01 6.14 4.02
C PHE A 150 19.28 5.29 3.83
N ASN A 151 19.31 4.48 2.78
CA ASN A 151 20.38 3.54 2.46
C ASN A 151 20.71 2.59 3.62
N LEU A 152 19.67 2.13 4.32
CA LEU A 152 19.74 1.22 5.47
C LEU A 152 19.81 -0.24 5.01
N ASN A 153 20.63 -1.03 5.70
CA ASN A 153 20.74 -2.47 5.55
C ASN A 153 20.44 -3.19 6.87
N PRO A 154 20.12 -4.50 6.85
CA PRO A 154 20.01 -5.28 8.08
C PRO A 154 21.30 -5.16 8.92
N GLY A 155 21.14 -4.90 10.21
CA GLY A 155 22.21 -4.60 11.18
C GLY A 155 22.46 -3.11 11.42
N ASP A 156 21.94 -2.21 10.59
CA ASP A 156 22.14 -0.77 10.78
C ASP A 156 21.23 -0.23 11.91
N ASP A 157 21.81 0.60 12.77
CA ASP A 157 21.09 1.36 13.79
C ASP A 157 20.44 2.63 13.21
N PHE A 158 19.24 2.97 13.68
CA PHE A 158 18.58 4.23 13.38
C PHE A 158 17.81 4.75 14.61
N HIS A 159 17.54 6.05 14.61
CA HIS A 159 16.78 6.67 15.69
C HIS A 159 15.37 6.99 15.23
N ILE A 160 14.41 6.77 16.12
CA ILE A 160 13.05 7.25 15.95
C ILE A 160 12.75 8.30 17.00
N VAL A 161 12.10 9.38 16.57
CA VAL A 161 11.60 10.45 17.43
C VAL A 161 10.08 10.51 17.32
N LEU A 162 9.40 10.44 18.45
CA LEU A 162 7.95 10.63 18.54
C LEU A 162 7.68 12.06 19.03
N PRO A 163 7.20 12.96 18.16
CA PRO A 163 6.82 14.30 18.58
C PRO A 163 5.47 14.20 19.33
N LYS A 164 5.49 14.39 20.64
CA LYS A 164 4.28 14.53 21.45
C LYS A 164 4.17 15.98 21.91
N MET A 165 3.11 16.65 21.47
CA MET A 165 2.76 17.98 21.96
C MET A 165 2.06 17.80 23.30
N SER A 166 2.69 18.28 24.37
CA SER A 166 2.07 18.30 25.69
C SER A 166 1.03 19.44 25.77
N PRO A 167 0.03 19.33 26.65
CA PRO A 167 -1.04 20.33 26.78
C PRO A 167 -0.53 21.74 27.16
N ASP A 168 0.68 21.82 27.69
CA ASP A 168 1.40 23.04 28.06
C ASP A 168 2.13 23.71 26.87
N GLY A 169 2.04 23.13 25.66
CA GLY A 169 2.71 23.63 24.46
C GLY A 169 4.19 23.22 24.35
N SER A 170 4.70 22.42 25.30
CA SER A 170 6.05 21.86 25.23
C SER A 170 6.11 20.64 24.30
N PHE A 171 7.21 20.47 23.58
CA PHE A 171 7.48 19.26 22.80
C PHE A 171 8.22 18.26 23.67
N GLN A 172 7.52 17.20 24.09
CA GLN A 172 8.17 16.04 24.68
C GLN A 172 8.51 15.06 23.55
N ASN A 173 9.79 15.02 23.21
CA ASN A 173 10.29 14.11 22.20
C ASN A 173 10.77 12.84 22.89
N LYS A 174 10.09 11.72 22.66
CA LYS A 174 10.66 10.41 23.01
C LYS A 174 11.56 9.96 21.87
N HIS A 175 12.77 9.58 22.22
CA HIS A 175 13.76 9.06 21.29
C HIS A 175 14.01 7.60 21.61
N GLN A 176 14.03 6.74 20.58
CA GLN A 176 14.37 5.34 20.73
C GLN A 176 15.35 4.95 19.62
N GLN A 177 16.43 4.28 20.00
CA GLN A 177 17.32 3.63 19.05
C GLN A 177 16.78 2.22 18.75
N LEU A 178 16.69 1.91 17.47
CA LEU A 178 16.30 0.61 16.92
C LEU A 178 17.33 0.20 15.89
N TYR A 179 17.38 -1.08 15.56
CA TYR A 179 18.19 -1.59 14.47
C TYR A 179 17.32 -2.30 13.44
N VAL A 180 17.80 -2.33 12.20
CA VAL A 180 17.11 -3.00 11.11
C VAL A 180 17.37 -4.50 11.20
N GLU A 181 16.35 -5.29 11.50
CA GLU A 181 16.46 -6.75 11.43
C GLU A 181 16.22 -7.26 10.00
N GLY A 182 15.30 -6.60 9.28
CA GLY A 182 14.88 -7.07 7.96
C GLY A 182 14.22 -6.00 7.12
N ILE A 183 14.23 -6.24 5.81
CA ILE A 183 13.63 -5.37 4.80
C ILE A 183 12.51 -6.12 4.09
N LEU A 184 11.32 -5.50 4.06
CA LEU A 184 10.09 -6.10 3.55
C LEU A 184 9.58 -5.38 2.31
N ASP A 185 8.92 -6.12 1.41
CA ASP A 185 8.07 -5.57 0.37
C ASP A 185 6.59 -5.70 0.75
N MET A 186 5.95 -4.60 1.14
CA MET A 186 4.53 -4.56 1.51
C MET A 186 3.60 -4.49 0.29
N GLY A 187 4.12 -4.64 -0.94
CA GLY A 187 3.34 -4.68 -2.19
C GLY A 187 2.92 -3.31 -2.73
N PHE A 188 2.62 -2.34 -1.86
CA PHE A 188 2.27 -0.99 -2.25
C PHE A 188 3.40 0.00 -1.95
N HIS A 189 3.72 0.86 -2.92
CA HIS A 189 4.78 1.87 -2.77
C HIS A 189 4.51 2.82 -1.58
N GLY A 190 3.25 3.18 -1.34
CA GLY A 190 2.88 4.03 -0.21
C GLY A 190 3.19 3.41 1.16
N PHE A 191 3.04 2.08 1.31
CA PHE A 191 3.39 1.38 2.53
C PHE A 191 4.90 1.22 2.68
N ASN A 192 5.55 0.76 1.61
CA ASN A 192 7.01 0.57 1.56
C ASN A 192 7.82 1.83 1.89
N SER A 193 7.29 3.02 1.59
CA SER A 193 7.99 4.29 1.77
C SER A 193 7.77 4.95 3.13
N ARG A 194 6.87 4.42 3.96
CA ARG A 194 6.48 5.06 5.23
C ARG A 194 6.43 4.14 6.43
N TYR A 195 6.25 2.83 6.24
CA TYR A 195 6.01 1.91 7.35
C TYR A 195 7.29 1.28 7.89
N ILE A 196 7.35 1.17 9.20
CA ILE A 196 8.34 0.44 9.98
C ILE A 196 7.58 -0.40 10.98
N LEU A 197 7.80 -1.72 10.97
CA LEU A 197 7.17 -2.64 11.89
C LEU A 197 8.10 -2.91 13.07
N ILE A 198 7.57 -2.84 14.28
CA ILE A 198 8.29 -3.12 15.52
C ILE A 198 7.47 -4.02 16.42
N ASN A 199 8.07 -4.52 17.49
CA ASN A 199 7.32 -5.25 18.51
C ASN A 199 6.27 -4.33 19.17
N ILE A 200 5.05 -4.84 19.34
CA ILE A 200 3.94 -4.13 19.99
C ILE A 200 4.27 -3.69 21.42
N LYS A 201 5.14 -4.42 22.13
CA LYS A 201 5.64 -4.04 23.46
C LYS A 201 6.46 -2.74 23.39
N THR A 202 7.40 -2.68 22.46
CA THR A 202 8.21 -1.48 22.19
C THR A 202 7.33 -0.30 21.80
N ALA A 203 6.38 -0.52 20.88
CA ALA A 203 5.44 0.52 20.47
C ALA A 203 4.64 1.07 21.67
N ARG A 204 4.21 0.20 22.58
CA ARG A 204 3.46 0.60 23.79
C ARG A 204 4.32 1.41 24.77
N SER A 205 5.59 1.04 24.95
CA SER A 205 6.54 1.79 25.77
C SER A 205 6.81 3.21 25.23
N LEU A 206 6.72 3.40 23.92
CA LEU A 206 6.90 4.73 23.31
C LEU A 206 5.73 5.68 23.58
N ILE A 207 4.54 5.17 23.90
CA ILE A 207 3.35 5.99 24.20
C ILE A 207 3.30 6.40 25.67
N HIS A 208 3.62 5.45 26.56
CA HIS A 208 3.57 5.59 28.03
C HIS A 208 4.86 6.16 28.57
#